data_AF-A0A9D6J8X8-F1
#
_entry.id   AF-A0A9D6J8X8-F1
#
_cell.length_a   1.000
_cell.length_b   1.000
_cell.length_c   1.000
_cell.angle_alpha   90.00
_cell.angle_beta   90.00
_cell.angle_gamma   90.00
#
_symmetry.space_group_name_H-M   'P 1'
#
loop_
_entity.id
_entity.type
_entity.pdbx_description
1 polymer ?
#
loop_
_entity_poly.entity_id
_entity_poly.type
_entity_poly.pdbx_seq_one_letter_code
_entity_poly.pdbx_strand_id
1 'polypeptide(L)'
;MSFELFEIKKIKETLSELSDRMEKKLTLSAKSLADKRPDLHEIHKLSTQALLYYKLLKSLNFSWTNLFENLEGVLPEGVRLVRVRIRPESSTRLSIEGEALQVQPLTDFLKRLFESKHFSHPRLRQHFLLDP
;
A
#
# COMPACT_ATOMS: atom_id res chain seq x y z
N MET A 1 -20.24 -21.56 33.20
CA MET A 1 -18.94 -21.94 32.60
C MET A 1 -19.09 -23.24 31.78
N SER A 2 -19.94 -23.26 30.75
CA SER A 2 -20.16 -24.46 29.93
C SER A 2 -20.42 -24.16 28.46
N PHE A 3 -21.01 -23.00 28.16
CA PHE A 3 -21.28 -22.56 26.79
C PHE A 3 -20.03 -22.14 26.01
N GLU A 4 -19.12 -21.38 26.64
CA GLU A 4 -17.88 -20.91 26.00
C GLU A 4 -16.92 -22.07 25.65
N LEU A 5 -16.85 -23.10 26.51
CA LEU A 5 -16.06 -24.31 26.27
C LEU A 5 -16.59 -25.13 25.09
N PHE A 6 -17.91 -25.13 24.89
CA PHE A 6 -18.55 -25.79 23.76
C PHE A 6 -18.28 -25.06 22.44
N GLU A 7 -18.38 -23.73 22.42
CA GLU A 7 -18.07 -22.91 21.23
C GLU A 7 -16.60 -23.01 20.83
N ILE A 8 -15.67 -22.97 21.80
CA ILE A 8 -14.23 -23.16 21.55
C ILE A 8 -13.95 -24.52 20.93
N LYS A 9 -14.61 -25.58 21.42
CA LYS A 9 -14.45 -26.94 20.87
C LYS A 9 -14.94 -27.02 19.42
N LYS A 10 -16.10 -26.42 19.14
CA LYS A 10 -16.69 -26.37 17.79
C LYS A 10 -15.84 -25.58 16.80
N ILE A 11 -15.26 -24.46 17.23
CA ILE A 11 -14.32 -23.68 16.43
C ILE A 11 -13.07 -24.50 16.12
N LYS A 12 -12.53 -25.23 17.11
CA LYS A 12 -11.36 -26.10 16.92
C LYS A 12 -11.63 -27.23 15.92
N GLU A 13 -12.78 -27.87 16.02
CA GLU A 13 -13.20 -28.92 15.08
C GLU A 13 -13.36 -28.36 13.67
N THR A 14 -13.99 -27.19 13.52
CA THR A 14 -14.15 -26.51 12.24
C THR A 14 -12.79 -26.12 11.61
N LEU A 15 -11.86 -25.61 12.42
CA LEU A 15 -10.51 -25.28 11.96
C LEU A 15 -9.72 -26.52 11.53
N SER A 16 -9.88 -27.65 12.24
CA SER A 16 -9.27 -28.92 11.87
C SER A 16 -9.80 -29.42 10.53
N GLU A 17 -11.11 -29.42 10.34
CA GLU A 17 -11.73 -29.84 9.08
C GLU A 17 -11.33 -28.95 7.90
N LEU A 18 -11.21 -27.64 8.12
CA LEU A 18 -10.74 -26.70 7.10
C LEU A 18 -9.27 -26.92 6.75
N SER A 19 -8.42 -27.21 7.75
CA SER A 19 -7.02 -27.57 7.55
C SER A 19 -6.87 -28.82 6.70
N ASP A 20 -7.60 -29.89 7.03
CA ASP A 20 -7.57 -31.15 6.28
C ASP A 20 -8.07 -30.97 4.85
N ARG A 21 -9.09 -30.13 4.63
CA ARG A 21 -9.57 -29.78 3.29
C ARG A 21 -8.54 -28.99 2.49
N MET A 22 -7.82 -28.06 3.12
CA MET A 22 -6.75 -27.32 2.47
C MET A 22 -5.58 -28.23 2.08
N GLU A 23 -5.17 -29.13 2.96
CA GLU A 23 -4.08 -30.07 2.70
C GLU A 23 -4.43 -31.04 1.56
N LYS A 24 -5.68 -31.52 1.52
CA LYS A 24 -6.21 -32.31 0.39
C LYS A 24 -6.21 -31.53 -0.92
N LYS A 25 -6.61 -30.25 -0.92
CA LYS A 25 -6.56 -29.41 -2.13
C LYS A 25 -5.13 -29.13 -2.58
N LEU A 26 -4.20 -28.92 -1.65
CA LEU A 26 -2.78 -28.72 -1.95
C LEU A 26 -2.16 -29.99 -2.55
N THR A 27 -2.45 -31.16 -2.00
CA THR A 27 -1.96 -32.43 -2.56
C THR A 27 -2.58 -32.75 -3.92
N LEU A 28 -3.86 -32.47 -4.13
CA LEU A 28 -4.50 -32.60 -5.45
C LEU A 28 -3.93 -31.60 -6.47
N SER A 29 -3.68 -30.36 -6.05
CA SER A 29 -3.04 -29.33 -6.87
C SER A 29 -1.61 -29.72 -7.23
N ALA A 30 -0.82 -30.20 -6.25
CA ALA A 30 0.55 -30.67 -6.46
C ALA A 30 0.62 -31.88 -7.41
N LYS A 31 -0.32 -32.84 -7.29
CA LYS A 31 -0.45 -33.97 -8.23
C LYS A 31 -0.83 -33.50 -9.64
N SER A 32 -1.80 -32.60 -9.75
CA SER A 32 -2.20 -31.97 -11.02
C SER A 32 -1.05 -31.19 -11.69
N LEU A 33 -0.22 -30.52 -10.88
CA LEU A 33 0.98 -29.78 -11.32
C LEU A 33 2.18 -30.70 -11.62
N ALA A 34 2.21 -31.91 -11.08
CA ALA A 34 3.22 -32.91 -11.41
C ALA A 34 2.89 -33.62 -12.73
N ASP A 35 1.61 -33.91 -12.96
CA ASP A 35 1.12 -34.57 -14.18
C ASP A 35 1.10 -33.61 -15.38
N LYS A 36 0.83 -32.33 -15.15
CA LYS A 36 0.97 -31.27 -16.15
C LYS A 36 2.29 -30.58 -15.89
N ARG A 37 3.34 -30.86 -16.68
CA ARG A 37 4.53 -29.98 -16.73
C ARG A 37 4.01 -28.54 -16.71
N PRO A 38 4.24 -27.77 -15.63
CA PRO A 38 3.52 -26.52 -15.45
C PRO A 38 3.82 -25.67 -16.67
N ASP A 39 2.78 -25.25 -17.38
CA ASP A 39 2.95 -24.29 -18.46
C ASP A 39 3.45 -23.01 -17.79
N LEU A 40 4.76 -22.82 -17.85
CA LEU A 40 5.43 -21.67 -17.25
C LEU A 40 4.82 -20.37 -17.77
N HIS A 41 4.22 -20.41 -18.96
CA HIS A 41 3.49 -19.29 -19.53
C HIS A 41 2.18 -19.00 -18.78
N GLU A 42 1.40 -20.03 -18.41
CA GLU A 42 0.18 -19.86 -17.61
C GLU A 42 0.49 -19.38 -16.19
N ILE A 43 1.53 -19.93 -15.54
CA ILE A 43 1.95 -19.48 -14.19
C ILE A 43 2.39 -18.01 -14.24
N HIS A 44 3.18 -17.63 -15.25
CA HIS A 44 3.63 -16.26 -15.41
C HIS A 44 2.47 -15.29 -15.73
N LYS A 45 1.49 -15.75 -16.52
CA LYS A 45 0.27 -14.98 -16.83
C LYS A 45 -0.56 -14.74 -15.56
N LEU A 46 -0.80 -15.78 -14.77
CA LEU A 46 -1.55 -15.70 -13.52
C LEU A 46 -0.84 -14.84 -12.47
N SER A 47 0.48 -14.94 -12.34
CA SER A 47 1.26 -14.11 -11.41
C SER A 47 1.23 -12.63 -11.81
N THR A 48 1.35 -12.34 -13.11
CA THR A 48 1.23 -10.98 -13.65
C THR A 48 -0.16 -10.40 -13.40
N GLN A 49 -1.22 -11.18 -13.61
CA GLN A 49 -2.59 -10.79 -13.30
C GLN A 49 -2.79 -10.53 -11.81
N ALA A 50 -2.32 -11.43 -10.94
CA ALA A 50 -2.38 -11.25 -9.48
C ALA A 50 -1.65 -9.98 -9.03
N LEU A 51 -0.49 -9.68 -9.60
CA LEU A 51 0.25 -8.44 -9.33
C LEU A 51 -0.54 -7.20 -9.77
N LEU A 52 -1.19 -7.23 -10.94
CA LEU A 52 -2.04 -6.15 -11.42
C LEU A 52 -3.25 -5.94 -10.50
N TYR A 53 -3.96 -7.01 -10.13
CA TYR A 53 -5.08 -6.92 -9.19
C TYR A 53 -4.64 -6.39 -7.83
N TYR A 54 -3.50 -6.84 -7.31
CA TYR A 54 -2.94 -6.32 -6.06
C TYR A 54 -2.65 -4.82 -6.16
N LYS A 55 -2.05 -4.35 -7.27
CA LYS A 55 -1.81 -2.92 -7.50
C LYS A 55 -3.12 -2.12 -7.59
N LEU A 56 -4.12 -2.64 -8.28
CA LEU A 56 -5.44 -2.01 -8.40
C LEU A 56 -6.15 -1.93 -7.03
N LEU A 57 -6.20 -3.02 -6.28
CA LEU A 57 -6.78 -3.04 -4.94
C LEU A 57 -6.05 -2.08 -3.98
N LYS A 58 -4.72 -2.03 -4.02
CA LYS A 58 -3.96 -1.04 -3.25
C LYS A 58 -4.29 0.39 -3.65
N SER A 59 -4.49 0.67 -4.94
CA SER A 59 -4.88 2.00 -5.41
C SER A 59 -6.30 2.38 -5.01
N LEU A 60 -7.23 1.42 -4.98
CA LEU A 60 -8.61 1.63 -4.53
C LEU A 60 -8.71 1.84 -3.02
N ASN A 61 -7.83 1.20 -2.24
CA ASN A 61 -7.75 1.41 -0.79
C ASN A 61 -7.02 2.71 -0.40
N PHE A 62 -6.56 3.50 -1.37
CA PHE A 62 -5.92 4.78 -1.09
C PHE A 62 -6.96 5.91 -0.95
N SER A 63 -7.06 6.50 0.24
CA SER A 63 -7.92 7.66 0.47
C SER A 63 -7.21 8.96 0.09
N TRP A 64 -7.65 9.57 -1.01
CA TRP A 64 -7.22 10.92 -1.42
C TRP A 64 -7.59 11.97 -0.38
N THR A 65 -8.78 11.87 0.21
CA THR A 65 -9.24 12.80 1.25
C THR A 65 -8.28 12.82 2.43
N ASN A 66 -7.94 11.65 2.97
CA ASN A 66 -7.00 11.57 4.09
C ASN A 66 -5.62 12.10 3.70
N LEU A 67 -5.18 11.90 2.45
CA LEU A 67 -3.91 12.46 1.99
C LEU A 67 -3.94 13.99 2.01
N PHE A 68 -4.99 14.60 1.46
CA PHE A 68 -5.11 16.05 1.40
C PHE A 68 -5.24 16.66 2.80
N GLU A 69 -6.04 16.08 3.68
CA GLU A 69 -6.11 16.49 5.10
C GLU A 69 -4.74 16.44 5.78
N ASN A 70 -3.99 15.35 5.59
CA ASN A 70 -2.65 15.23 6.14
C ASN A 70 -1.66 16.22 5.53
N LEU A 71 -1.79 16.54 4.24
CA LEU A 71 -0.95 17.54 3.56
C LEU A 71 -1.27 18.95 4.04
N GLU A 72 -2.55 19.30 4.19
CA GLU A 72 -2.98 20.58 4.75
C GLU A 72 -2.44 20.79 6.16
N GLY A 73 -2.44 19.76 6.99
CA GLY A 73 -1.89 19.82 8.35
C GLY A 73 -0.37 20.12 8.41
N VAL A 74 0.38 19.81 7.35
CA VAL A 74 1.83 20.08 7.29
C VAL A 74 2.18 21.27 6.39
N LEU A 75 1.26 21.75 5.55
CA LEU A 75 1.51 22.84 4.61
C LEU A 75 1.61 24.18 5.36
N PRO A 76 2.74 24.89 5.31
CA PRO A 76 2.84 26.23 5.88
C PRO A 76 2.23 27.28 4.93
N GLU A 77 1.90 28.44 5.50
CA GLU A 77 1.51 29.60 4.70
C GLU A 77 2.63 30.01 3.73
N GLY A 78 2.26 30.46 2.53
CA GLY A 78 3.23 30.87 1.50
C GLY A 78 3.85 29.72 0.69
N VAL A 79 3.40 28.46 0.89
CA VAL A 79 3.69 27.33 0.00
C VAL A 79 2.41 26.91 -0.72
N ARG A 80 2.49 26.78 -2.03
CA ARG A 80 1.41 26.31 -2.89
C ARG A 80 1.79 24.98 -3.52
N LEU A 81 0.92 23.98 -3.40
CA LEU A 81 1.07 22.73 -4.13
C LEU A 81 0.54 22.91 -5.56
N VAL A 82 1.38 22.61 -6.55
CA VAL A 82 1.02 22.69 -7.97
C VAL A 82 0.61 21.32 -8.49
N ARG A 83 1.28 20.26 -8.04
CA ARG A 83 0.99 18.91 -8.48
C ARG A 83 1.28 17.89 -7.39
N VAL A 84 0.35 16.97 -7.18
CA VAL A 84 0.51 15.81 -6.30
C VAL A 84 0.29 14.55 -7.12
N ARG A 85 1.29 13.67 -7.15
CA ARG A 85 1.23 12.38 -7.85
C ARG A 85 1.50 11.25 -6.88
N ILE A 86 0.75 10.16 -7.04
CA ILE A 86 0.93 8.94 -6.27
C ILE A 86 1.40 7.84 -7.20
N ARG A 87 2.44 7.12 -6.77
CA ARG A 87 2.84 5.87 -7.41
C ARG A 87 2.56 4.73 -6.43
N PRO A 88 1.56 3.87 -6.71
CA PRO A 88 1.31 2.67 -5.94
C PRO A 88 2.40 1.64 -6.28
N GLU A 89 3.56 1.78 -5.65
CA GLU A 89 4.61 0.75 -5.61
C GLU A 89 4.42 -0.13 -4.35
N SER A 90 5.42 -0.96 -3.98
CA SER A 90 5.38 -1.77 -2.75
C SER A 90 5.13 -0.91 -1.50
N SER A 91 5.66 0.31 -1.48
CA SER A 91 5.26 1.43 -0.62
C SER A 91 4.64 2.55 -1.46
N THR A 92 3.61 3.21 -0.93
CA THR A 92 2.96 4.34 -1.61
C THR A 92 3.94 5.50 -1.69
N ARG A 93 4.46 5.80 -2.88
CA ARG A 93 5.38 6.92 -3.10
C ARG A 93 4.60 8.15 -3.52
N LEU A 94 4.71 9.21 -2.73
CA LEU A 94 4.15 10.52 -3.03
C LEU A 94 5.19 11.39 -3.74
N SER A 95 4.80 12.09 -4.80
CA SER A 95 5.61 13.10 -5.48
C SER A 95 4.84 14.41 -5.47
N ILE A 96 5.45 15.45 -4.91
CA ILE A 96 4.84 16.77 -4.75
C ILE A 96 5.69 17.77 -5.54
N GLU A 97 5.04 18.58 -6.36
CA GLU A 97 5.60 19.75 -7.02
C GLU A 97 4.85 20.98 -6.47
N GLY A 98 5.57 22.04 -6.15
CA GLY A 98 5.00 23.22 -5.53
C GLY A 98 5.89 24.45 -5.67
N GLU A 99 5.32 25.59 -5.32
CA GLU A 99 5.94 26.91 -5.35
C GLU A 99 5.93 27.47 -3.93
N ALA A 100 6.97 28.22 -3.58
CA ALA A 100 7.04 28.94 -2.31
C ALA A 100 7.43 30.39 -2.60
N LEU A 101 6.81 31.34 -1.91
CA LEU A 101 7.14 32.77 -2.07
C LEU A 101 8.58 33.08 -1.64
N GLN A 102 9.09 32.32 -0.67
CA GLN A 102 10.43 32.46 -0.13
C GLN A 102 10.99 31.07 0.23
N VAL A 103 12.30 31.00 0.45
CA VAL A 103 12.99 29.76 0.85
C VAL A 103 12.58 29.32 2.27
N GLN A 104 12.21 30.27 3.14
CA GLN A 104 11.86 29.98 4.52
C GLN A 104 10.61 29.07 4.65
N PRO A 105 9.46 29.40 4.01
CA PRO A 105 8.30 28.50 3.95
C PRO A 105 8.60 27.10 3.38
N LEU A 106 9.48 26.98 2.38
CA LEU A 106 9.90 25.68 1.85
C LEU A 106 10.65 24.86 2.92
N THR A 107 11.55 25.51 3.65
CA THR A 107 12.32 24.88 4.72
C THR A 107 11.39 24.41 5.85
N ASP A 108 10.42 25.23 6.22
CA ASP A 108 9.45 24.90 7.28
C ASP A 108 8.51 23.77 6.83
N PHE A 109 8.12 23.74 5.56
CA PHE A 109 7.35 22.63 4.99
C PHE A 109 8.12 21.31 5.07
N LEU A 110 9.40 21.31 4.69
CA LEU A 110 10.24 20.11 4.76
C LEU A 110 10.40 19.63 6.21
N LYS A 111 10.62 20.54 7.17
CA LYS A 111 10.69 20.18 8.60
C LYS A 111 9.40 19.53 9.09
N ARG A 112 8.24 20.13 8.80
CA ARG A 112 6.92 19.57 9.16
C ARG A 112 6.68 18.20 8.54
N LEU A 113 7.15 17.98 7.30
CA LEU A 113 7.10 16.67 6.66
C LEU A 113 8.00 15.63 7.35
N PHE A 114 9.17 16.01 7.86
CA PHE A 114 10.06 15.12 8.61
C PHE A 114 9.52 14.77 10.00
N GLU A 115 8.84 15.71 10.65
CA GLU A 115 8.26 15.53 11.99
C GLU A 115 6.90 14.80 11.96
N SER A 116 6.22 14.80 10.82
CA SER A 116 4.91 14.17 10.68
C SER A 116 5.00 12.64 10.75
N LYS A 117 4.15 12.04 11.59
CA LYS A 117 3.97 10.58 11.67
C LYS A 117 3.35 9.96 10.40
N HIS A 118 2.77 10.77 9.52
CA HIS A 118 2.05 10.32 8.32
C HIS A 118 2.94 10.22 7.09
N PHE A 119 4.09 10.90 7.09
CA PHE A 119 5.03 10.90 5.98
C PHE A 119 6.34 10.26 6.44
N SER A 120 6.94 9.43 5.58
CA SER A 120 8.22 8.79 5.88
C SER A 120 9.22 9.13 4.79
N HIS A 121 10.45 9.42 5.20
CA HIS A 121 11.57 9.72 4.31
C HIS A 121 11.28 10.83 3.27
N PRO A 122 10.80 12.02 3.67
CA PRO A 122 10.66 13.12 2.73
C PRO A 122 12.03 13.49 2.15
N ARG A 123 12.07 13.75 0.84
CA ARG A 123 13.30 14.10 0.12
C ARG A 123 13.01 15.21 -0.88
N LEU A 124 13.73 16.32 -0.75
CA LEU A 124 13.73 17.37 -1.76
C LEU A 124 14.52 16.86 -2.98
N ARG A 125 13.86 16.73 -4.13
CA ARG A 125 14.53 16.30 -5.37
C ARG A 125 15.19 17.44 -6.10
N GLN A 126 14.49 18.57 -6.18
CA GLN A 126 14.90 19.72 -6.96
C GLN A 126 14.28 20.98 -6.37
N HIS A 127 15.04 22.07 -6.40
CA HIS A 127 14.59 23.40 -6.04
C HIS A 127 15.24 24.38 -7.00
N PHE A 128 14.44 25.33 -7.50
CA PHE A 128 14.89 26.41 -8.36
C PHE A 128 14.42 27.72 -7.76
N LEU A 129 15.30 28.71 -7.76
CA LEU A 129 14.91 30.09 -7.56
C LEU A 129 14.38 30.60 -8.91
N LEU A 130 13.11 30.97 -8.94
CA LEU A 130 12.53 31.67 -10.08
C LEU A 130 12.82 33.15 -9.85
N ASP A 131 13.79 33.69 -10.58
CA ASP A 131 13.94 35.14 -10.67
C ASP A 131 12.73 35.72 -11.42
N PRO A 132 12.20 36.88 -10.98
CA PRO A 132 11.04 37.53 -11.59
C PRO A 132 11.28 38.00 -13.04
#